data_AF-A0A5C6DNF5-F1
#
_entry.id   AF-A0A5C6DNF5-F1
#
_cell.length_a   1.000
_cell.length_b   1.000
_cell.length_c   1.000
_cell.angle_alpha   90.00
_cell.angle_beta   90.00
_cell.angle_gamma   90.00
#
_symmetry.space_group_name_H-M   'P 1'
#
loop_
_entity.id
_entity.type
_entity.pdbx_description
1 polymer ?
#
loop_
_entity_poly.entity_id
_entity_poly.type
_entity_poly.pdbx_seq_one_letter_code
_entity_poly.pdbx_strand_id
1 'polypeptide(L)'
;MRDAKRRPVAPYDLWQPSMMANSSRDPFWRAVLSAEVAATASMKGAIEEKCTRCHTPTVAPTPKSPDGEVLAYLTNQDQRSQLGVDGVSCTVCHQIADQNLGTDASFTGRFEINQERKIFGPHADPFTMPMQHFVGYTPTIATMF
;
A
#
# COMPACT_ATOMS: atom_id res chain seq x y z
N MET A 1 -6.48 -14.98 -16.66
CA MET A 1 -7.78 -15.55 -16.22
C MET A 1 -8.90 -14.74 -16.85
N ARG A 2 -9.94 -15.36 -17.43
CA ARG A 2 -11.05 -14.63 -18.08
C ARG A 2 -12.41 -15.23 -17.71
N ASP A 3 -13.45 -14.40 -17.67
CA ASP A 3 -14.83 -14.85 -17.45
C ASP A 3 -15.52 -15.39 -18.73
N ALA A 4 -16.79 -15.80 -18.61
CA ALA A 4 -17.58 -16.30 -19.74
C ALA A 4 -17.75 -15.29 -20.90
N LYS A 5 -17.61 -13.98 -20.62
CA LYS A 5 -17.65 -12.90 -21.62
C LYS A 5 -16.25 -12.52 -22.11
N ARG A 6 -15.23 -13.33 -21.80
CA ARG A 6 -13.81 -13.13 -22.11
C ARG A 6 -13.20 -11.86 -21.48
N ARG A 7 -13.80 -11.27 -20.46
CA ARG A 7 -13.24 -10.14 -19.71
C ARG A 7 -12.09 -10.63 -18.82
N PRO A 8 -10.99 -9.88 -18.69
CA PRO A 8 -9.92 -10.22 -17.76
C PRO A 8 -10.45 -10.19 -16.31
N VAL A 9 -10.09 -11.20 -15.53
CA VAL A 9 -10.48 -11.31 -14.10
C VAL A 9 -9.28 -11.70 -13.23
N ALA A 10 -8.05 -11.53 -13.71
CA ALA A 10 -6.90 -11.73 -12.84
C ALA A 10 -6.90 -10.64 -11.75
N PRO A 11 -6.40 -10.91 -10.53
CA PRO A 11 -6.38 -9.93 -9.45
C PRO A 11 -5.72 -8.60 -9.84
N TYR A 12 -4.64 -8.65 -10.63
CA TYR A 12 -3.98 -7.45 -11.16
C TYR A 12 -4.91 -6.62 -12.06
N ASP A 13 -5.63 -7.26 -12.98
CA ASP A 13 -6.53 -6.60 -13.93
C ASP A 13 -7.70 -5.89 -13.20
N LEU A 14 -8.13 -6.43 -12.06
CA LEU A 14 -9.18 -5.86 -11.23
C LEU A 14 -8.66 -4.79 -10.26
N TRP A 15 -7.44 -4.94 -9.77
CA TRP A 15 -6.79 -3.98 -8.87
C TRP A 15 -6.40 -2.70 -9.58
N GLN A 16 -5.79 -2.77 -10.77
CA GLN A 16 -5.25 -1.62 -11.49
C GLN A 16 -6.26 -0.46 -11.70
N PRO A 17 -7.53 -0.70 -12.06
CA PRO A 17 -8.52 0.37 -12.21
C PRO A 17 -9.20 0.78 -10.88
N SER A 18 -8.87 0.16 -9.75
CA SER A 18 -9.51 0.44 -8.45
C SER A 18 -8.99 1.73 -7.80
N MET A 19 -9.73 2.23 -6.81
CA MET A 19 -9.27 3.34 -5.97
C MET A 19 -8.00 2.99 -5.17
N MET A 20 -7.74 1.71 -4.90
CA MET A 20 -6.54 1.29 -4.15
C MET A 20 -5.28 1.48 -4.99
N ALA A 21 -5.28 1.08 -6.26
CA ALA A 21 -4.15 1.29 -7.18
C ALA A 21 -3.91 2.76 -7.55
N ASN A 22 -4.94 3.60 -7.37
CA ASN A 22 -4.93 5.01 -7.73
C ASN A 22 -4.93 5.94 -6.50
N SER A 23 -4.79 5.40 -5.29
CA SER A 23 -4.97 6.16 -4.04
C SER A 23 -3.99 7.32 -3.88
N SER A 24 -2.79 7.21 -4.45
CA SER A 24 -1.76 8.26 -4.45
C SER A 24 -1.81 9.16 -5.70
N ARG A 25 -2.49 8.72 -6.77
CA ARG A 25 -2.66 9.45 -8.04
C ARG A 25 -3.94 10.27 -8.05
N ASP A 26 -4.87 9.96 -7.15
CA ASP A 26 -6.16 10.64 -7.00
C ASP A 26 -5.95 12.16 -6.82
N PRO A 27 -6.40 13.00 -7.78
CA PRO A 27 -6.23 14.44 -7.70
C PRO A 27 -7.02 15.05 -6.53
N PHE A 28 -8.13 14.42 -6.12
CA PHE A 28 -8.90 14.91 -4.97
C PHE A 28 -8.12 14.72 -3.67
N TRP A 29 -7.57 13.52 -3.44
CA TRP A 29 -6.68 13.28 -2.30
C TRP A 29 -5.51 14.27 -2.25
N ARG A 30 -4.83 14.51 -3.39
CA ARG A 30 -3.70 15.46 -3.46
C ARG A 30 -4.12 16.89 -3.12
N ALA A 31 -5.27 17.33 -3.62
CA ALA A 31 -5.83 18.65 -3.32
C ALA A 31 -6.16 18.79 -1.83
N VAL A 32 -6.83 17.79 -1.24
CA VAL A 32 -7.19 17.78 0.19
C VAL A 32 -5.93 17.79 1.05
N LEU A 33 -4.95 16.92 0.78
CA LEU A 33 -3.68 16.90 1.50
C LEU A 33 -2.98 18.26 1.45
N SER A 34 -2.95 18.89 0.28
CA SER A 34 -2.35 20.23 0.11
C SER A 34 -3.10 21.30 0.92
N ALA A 35 -4.43 21.24 0.93
CA ALA A 35 -5.28 22.18 1.67
C ALA A 35 -5.12 22.02 3.19
N GLU A 36 -5.10 20.80 3.71
CA GLU A 36 -4.89 20.51 5.14
C GLU A 36 -3.53 21.02 5.62
N VAL A 37 -2.48 20.75 4.83
CA VAL A 37 -1.13 21.27 5.06
C VAL A 37 -1.11 22.80 5.07
N ALA A 38 -1.78 23.45 4.11
CA ALA A 38 -1.81 24.90 4.03
C ALA A 38 -2.59 25.54 5.19
N ALA A 39 -3.69 24.90 5.61
CA ALA A 39 -4.52 25.36 6.71
C ALA A 39 -3.81 25.26 8.07
N THR A 40 -2.99 24.22 8.28
CA THR A 40 -2.28 24.00 9.55
C THR A 40 -0.80 23.68 9.31
N ALA A 41 -0.05 24.65 8.79
CA ALA A 41 1.35 24.48 8.41
C ALA A 41 2.26 23.96 9.55
N SER A 42 1.95 24.30 10.81
CA SER A 42 2.70 23.80 11.99
C SER A 42 2.54 22.29 12.23
N MET A 43 1.49 21.66 11.68
CA MET A 43 1.21 20.22 11.82
C MET A 43 1.49 19.43 10.54
N LYS A 44 2.17 20.05 9.57
CA LYS A 44 2.43 19.52 8.24
C LYS A 44 2.95 18.08 8.23
N GLY A 45 3.99 17.77 9.01
CA GLY A 45 4.55 16.42 9.10
C GLY A 45 3.54 15.38 9.60
N ALA A 46 2.78 15.70 10.65
CA ALA A 46 1.77 14.81 11.21
C ALA A 46 0.61 14.55 10.25
N ILE A 47 0.16 15.57 9.51
CA ILE A 47 -0.89 15.45 8.49
C ILE A 47 -0.42 14.52 7.38
N GLU A 48 0.77 14.77 6.82
CA GLU A 48 1.32 13.95 5.75
C GLU A 48 1.56 12.51 6.17
N GLU A 49 2.14 12.29 7.36
CA GLU A 49 2.33 10.94 7.90
C GLU A 49 0.98 10.21 8.04
N LYS A 50 -0.04 10.88 8.57
CA LYS A 50 -1.38 10.30 8.74
C LYS A 50 -2.01 9.92 7.40
N CYS A 51 -1.95 10.79 6.40
CA CYS A 51 -2.57 10.57 5.08
C CYS A 51 -1.84 9.47 4.27
N THR A 52 -0.51 9.44 4.35
CA THR A 52 0.32 8.48 3.59
C THR A 52 0.19 7.04 4.07
N ARG A 53 -0.08 6.81 5.35
CA ARG A 53 -0.36 5.45 5.89
C ARG A 53 -1.48 4.71 5.19
N CYS A 54 -2.41 5.42 4.55
CA CYS A 54 -3.52 4.79 3.82
C CYS A 54 -3.43 5.02 2.31
N HIS A 55 -2.94 6.17 1.84
CA HIS A 55 -2.94 6.50 0.41
C HIS A 55 -1.65 6.12 -0.32
N THR A 56 -0.52 6.02 0.40
CA THR A 56 0.78 5.59 -0.15
C THR A 56 1.50 4.59 0.78
N PRO A 57 0.81 3.55 1.30
CA PRO A 57 1.34 2.71 2.38
C PRO A 57 2.59 1.92 2.01
N THR A 58 2.87 1.73 0.72
CA THR A 58 4.08 1.06 0.21
C THR A 58 5.38 1.72 0.63
N VAL A 59 5.34 3.02 0.93
CA VAL A 59 6.52 3.83 1.27
C VAL A 59 6.37 4.55 2.60
N ALA A 60 5.23 4.40 3.28
CA ALA A 60 4.96 5.01 4.57
C ALA A 60 5.72 4.28 5.71
N PRO A 61 6.20 5.01 6.74
CA PRO A 61 6.36 6.46 6.76
C PRO A 61 7.40 6.87 5.72
N THR A 62 7.15 7.96 4.97
CA THR A 62 7.98 8.42 3.83
C THR A 62 9.33 8.94 4.33
N PRO A 63 10.38 8.11 4.49
CA PRO A 63 11.52 8.44 5.34
C PRO A 63 12.57 9.30 4.63
N LYS A 64 12.39 9.53 3.33
CA LYS A 64 13.31 10.29 2.45
C LYS A 64 12.72 11.62 1.98
N SER A 65 11.44 11.86 2.27
CA SER A 65 10.85 13.17 2.05
C SER A 65 11.25 14.04 3.24
N PRO A 66 11.72 15.29 3.03
CA PRO A 66 11.64 16.28 4.09
C PRO A 66 10.22 16.29 4.67
N ASP A 67 10.11 16.53 5.98
CA ASP A 67 8.81 16.68 6.63
C ASP A 67 7.99 17.70 5.86
N GLY A 68 6.88 17.27 5.27
CA GLY A 68 6.10 18.17 4.45
C GLY A 68 6.32 18.11 2.93
N GLU A 69 7.00 17.12 2.41
CA GLU A 69 7.26 17.07 0.96
C GLU A 69 6.72 15.81 0.30
N VAL A 70 5.77 15.10 0.93
CA VAL A 70 5.23 13.84 0.38
C VAL A 70 4.76 13.98 -1.06
N LEU A 71 4.09 15.08 -1.41
CA LEU A 71 3.63 15.29 -2.79
C LEU A 71 4.80 15.51 -3.75
N ALA A 72 5.85 16.22 -3.33
CA ALA A 72 7.06 16.40 -4.13
C ALA A 72 7.81 15.06 -4.27
N TYR A 73 7.93 14.30 -3.18
CA TYR A 73 8.45 12.94 -3.18
C TYR A 73 7.75 12.05 -4.20
N LEU A 74 6.42 12.06 -4.26
CA LEU A 74 5.63 11.29 -5.24
C LEU A 74 5.74 11.80 -6.68
N THR A 75 6.39 12.93 -6.93
CA THR A 75 6.72 13.41 -8.28
C THR A 75 8.14 13.04 -8.70
N ASN A 76 8.98 12.55 -7.78
CA ASN A 76 10.31 12.09 -8.11
C ASN A 76 10.27 10.82 -8.98
N GLN A 77 11.29 10.65 -9.81
CA GLN A 77 11.40 9.51 -10.72
C GLN A 77 12.29 8.37 -10.16
N ASP A 78 12.72 8.45 -8.90
CA ASP A 78 13.45 7.35 -8.28
C ASP A 78 12.54 6.16 -7.99
N GLN A 79 13.13 4.97 -7.89
CA GLN A 79 12.41 3.71 -7.71
C GLN A 79 11.48 3.72 -6.50
N ARG A 80 11.89 4.34 -5.38
CA ARG A 80 11.08 4.33 -4.15
C ARG A 80 9.87 5.24 -4.33
N SER A 81 10.05 6.38 -4.97
CA SER A 81 8.94 7.29 -5.29
C SER A 81 7.92 6.64 -6.22
N GLN A 82 8.38 5.88 -7.23
CA GLN A 82 7.48 5.09 -8.08
C GLN A 82 6.65 4.05 -7.30
N LEU A 83 7.24 3.38 -6.30
CA LEU A 83 6.49 2.48 -5.40
C LEU A 83 5.41 3.23 -4.60
N GLY A 84 5.68 4.48 -4.18
CA GLY A 84 4.68 5.31 -3.51
C GLY A 84 3.54 5.72 -4.44
N VAL A 85 3.85 5.96 -5.71
CA VAL A 85 2.88 6.29 -6.75
C VAL A 85 1.98 5.09 -7.09
N ASP A 86 2.37 3.86 -6.80
CA ASP A 86 1.49 2.69 -6.92
C ASP A 86 0.41 2.58 -5.83
N GLY A 87 0.43 3.47 -4.84
CA GLY A 87 -0.65 3.60 -3.85
C GLY A 87 -0.75 2.37 -2.95
N VAL A 88 -1.97 1.87 -2.74
CA VAL A 88 -2.20 0.62 -2.00
C VAL A 88 -1.96 -0.57 -2.93
N SER A 89 -0.78 -1.19 -2.81
CA SER A 89 -0.38 -2.35 -3.62
C SER A 89 -0.71 -3.69 -2.95
N CYS A 90 -0.59 -4.77 -3.73
CA CYS A 90 -0.78 -6.14 -3.25
C CYS A 90 0.08 -6.45 -2.02
N THR A 91 1.35 -6.04 -2.04
CA THR A 91 2.31 -6.36 -0.98
C THR A 91 1.98 -5.65 0.32
N VAL A 92 1.32 -4.50 0.30
CA VAL A 92 0.87 -3.85 1.54
C VAL A 92 -0.15 -4.74 2.24
N CYS A 93 -1.28 -5.03 1.59
CA CYS A 93 -2.35 -5.80 2.22
C CYS A 93 -1.93 -7.24 2.55
N HIS A 94 -1.21 -7.89 1.64
CA HIS A 94 -0.80 -9.28 1.82
C HIS A 94 0.48 -9.45 2.65
N GLN A 95 1.10 -8.38 3.16
CA GLN A 95 2.18 -8.48 4.15
C GLN A 95 1.77 -8.00 5.55
N ILE A 96 0.51 -7.58 5.76
CA ILE A 96 0.01 -7.27 7.09
C ILE A 96 0.17 -8.50 7.99
N ALA A 97 0.94 -8.36 9.06
CA ALA A 97 1.10 -9.39 10.08
C ALA A 97 -0.12 -9.46 11.00
N ASP A 98 -0.33 -10.62 11.62
CA ASP A 98 -1.37 -10.82 12.65
C ASP A 98 -1.05 -10.08 13.96
N GLN A 99 0.21 -9.73 14.18
CA GLN A 99 0.66 -8.96 15.34
C GLN A 99 -0.16 -7.68 15.51
N ASN A 100 -0.91 -7.61 16.62
CA ASN A 100 -1.77 -6.49 17.00
C ASN A 100 -2.91 -6.17 16.02
N LEU A 101 -3.10 -6.95 14.95
CA LEU A 101 -4.11 -6.67 13.95
C LEU A 101 -5.51 -6.76 14.57
N GLY A 102 -6.34 -5.72 14.34
CA GLY A 102 -7.67 -5.62 14.92
C GLY A 102 -7.71 -5.01 16.32
N THR A 103 -6.56 -4.66 16.90
CA THR A 103 -6.47 -3.88 18.15
C THR A 103 -6.18 -2.40 17.87
N ASP A 104 -6.44 -1.54 18.86
CA ASP A 104 -6.15 -0.10 18.81
C ASP A 104 -4.73 0.23 18.34
N ALA A 105 -3.75 -0.61 18.68
CA ALA A 105 -2.37 -0.43 18.27
C ALA A 105 -2.18 -0.46 16.73
N SER A 106 -3.03 -1.19 16.00
CA SER A 106 -2.99 -1.30 14.53
C SER A 106 -3.85 -0.26 13.81
N PHE A 107 -4.73 0.44 14.52
CA PHE A 107 -5.64 1.40 13.91
C PHE A 107 -4.90 2.58 13.29
N THR A 108 -5.56 3.33 12.41
CA THR A 108 -4.93 4.46 11.71
C THR A 108 -3.73 4.02 10.83
N GLY A 109 -3.81 2.83 10.24
CA GLY A 109 -2.75 2.31 9.36
C GLY A 109 -1.43 2.09 10.08
N ARG A 110 -1.49 1.70 11.36
CA ARG A 110 -0.33 1.30 12.18
C ARG A 110 -0.18 -0.23 12.24
N PHE A 111 -0.77 -0.93 11.28
CA PHE A 111 -0.61 -2.38 11.17
C PHE A 111 0.87 -2.72 10.95
N GLU A 112 1.30 -3.85 11.50
CA GLU A 112 2.65 -4.34 11.31
C GLU A 112 2.77 -4.95 9.90
N ILE A 113 3.81 -4.55 9.16
CA ILE A 113 4.17 -5.18 7.90
C ILE A 113 5.26 -6.21 8.18
N ASN A 114 5.02 -7.46 7.78
CA ASN A 114 6.01 -8.50 7.88
C ASN A 114 7.29 -8.11 7.10
N GLN A 115 8.45 -8.35 7.70
CA GLN A 115 9.75 -8.05 7.07
C GLN A 115 10.34 -9.27 6.35
N GLU A 116 9.68 -10.42 6.48
CA GLU A 116 10.01 -11.62 5.73
C GLU A 116 9.48 -11.52 4.30
N ARG A 117 10.00 -12.33 3.38
CA ARG A 117 9.44 -12.43 2.03
C ARG A 117 8.21 -13.35 2.00
N LYS A 118 7.31 -13.21 2.96
CA LYS A 118 6.05 -13.97 3.06
C LYS A 118 4.88 -13.12 2.59
N ILE A 119 3.97 -13.72 1.85
CA ILE A 119 2.76 -13.05 1.37
C ILE A 119 1.53 -13.89 1.74
N PHE A 120 0.66 -13.33 2.56
CA PHE A 120 -0.44 -14.03 3.19
C PHE A 120 -1.65 -14.11 2.28
N GLY A 121 -2.23 -15.29 2.13
CA GLY A 121 -3.41 -15.52 1.31
C GLY A 121 -4.39 -16.49 1.99
N PRO A 122 -5.57 -16.71 1.39
CA PRO A 122 -6.64 -17.49 2.02
C PRO A 122 -6.45 -19.01 1.89
N HIS A 123 -5.41 -19.48 1.20
CA HIS A 123 -5.24 -20.89 0.86
C HIS A 123 -4.34 -21.60 1.89
N ALA A 124 -4.79 -22.73 2.41
CA ALA A 124 -4.07 -23.52 3.41
C ALA A 124 -2.77 -24.14 2.90
N ASP A 125 -2.74 -24.52 1.63
CA ASP A 125 -1.56 -25.10 0.97
C ASP A 125 -1.34 -24.43 -0.39
N PRO A 126 -0.77 -23.20 -0.41
CA PRO A 126 -0.55 -22.48 -1.66
C PRO A 126 0.66 -23.06 -2.41
N PHE A 127 0.52 -23.24 -3.73
CA PHE A 127 1.65 -23.63 -4.56
C PHE A 127 2.71 -22.51 -4.62
N THR A 128 3.88 -22.74 -4.03
CA THR A 128 4.86 -21.67 -3.73
C THR A 128 5.76 -21.29 -4.90
N MET A 129 6.14 -22.25 -5.73
CA MET A 129 7.21 -22.12 -6.72
C MET A 129 7.07 -20.92 -7.68
N PRO A 130 5.87 -20.60 -8.23
CA PRO A 130 5.75 -19.48 -9.16
C PRO A 130 6.10 -18.15 -8.50
N MET A 131 5.57 -17.88 -7.31
CA MET A 131 5.84 -16.60 -6.64
C MET A 131 7.29 -16.49 -6.18
N GLN A 132 7.89 -17.60 -5.73
CA GLN A 132 9.31 -17.63 -5.35
C GLN A 132 10.23 -17.34 -6.54
N HIS A 133 9.94 -17.91 -7.72
CA HIS A 133 10.77 -17.69 -8.91
C HIS A 133 10.55 -16.34 -9.60
N PHE A 134 9.31 -15.84 -9.68
CA PHE A 134 9.00 -14.64 -10.48
C PHE A 134 9.05 -13.34 -9.67
N VAL A 135 8.70 -13.37 -8.40
CA VAL A 135 8.59 -12.16 -7.55
C VAL A 135 9.30 -12.31 -6.21
N GLY A 136 9.94 -13.45 -5.94
CA GLY A 136 10.71 -13.72 -4.73
C GLY A 136 9.89 -13.84 -3.44
N TYR A 137 8.55 -13.92 -3.51
CA TYR A 137 7.69 -14.06 -2.32
C TYR A 137 7.28 -15.51 -2.11
N THR A 138 7.17 -15.92 -0.84
CA THR A 138 6.63 -17.22 -0.42
C THR A 138 5.17 -17.06 0.00
N PRO A 139 4.21 -17.59 -0.76
CA PRO A 139 2.82 -17.54 -0.38
C PRO A 139 2.59 -18.41 0.86
N THR A 140 1.85 -17.88 1.81
CA THR A 140 1.60 -18.49 3.13
C THR A 140 0.13 -18.31 3.47
N ILE A 141 -0.49 -19.28 4.17
CA ILE A 141 -1.84 -19.09 4.69
C ILE A 141 -1.88 -17.91 5.67
N ALA A 142 -2.91 -17.07 5.59
CA ALA A 142 -3.22 -16.09 6.62
C ALA A 142 -3.77 -16.81 7.85
N THR A 143 -3.17 -16.59 9.02
CA THR A 143 -3.54 -17.22 10.30
C THR A 143 -4.78 -16.62 10.96
N MET A 144 -5.34 -15.55 10.39
CA MET A 144 -6.58 -14.91 10.84
C MET A 144 -7.66 -15.01 9.74
N PHE A 145 -8.47 -16.07 9.80
CA PHE A 145 -9.90 -16.10 9.41
C PHE A 145 -10.62 -17.20 10.20
#